data_AF-A0A2T4A8T9-F1
#
_entry.id   AF-A0A2T4A8T9-F1
#
_cell.length_a   1.000
_cell.length_b   1.000
_cell.length_c   1.000
_cell.angle_alpha   90.00
_cell.angle_beta   90.00
_cell.angle_gamma   90.00
#
_symmetry.space_group_name_H-M   'P 1'
#
loop_
_entity.id
_entity.type
_entity.pdbx_description
1 polymer ?
#
loop_
_entity_poly.entity_id
_entity_poly.type
_entity_poly.pdbx_seq_one_letter_code
_entity_poly.pdbx_strand_id
1 'polypeptide(L)'
;MCGAKEGDFFTLQGEMIYLPPNQGISIYSLATVIPLLPAKQRVTAANDWMTTDALIACPDPNCPSQLKIIREGVRTFSHSETTVVPLHP
;
A
#
# COMPACT_ATOMS: atom_id res chain seq x y z
N MET A 1 -10.60 -19.26 0.98
CA MET A 1 -11.02 -17.92 1.45
C MET A 1 -9.96 -17.32 2.34
N CYS A 2 -9.55 -16.08 2.08
CA CYS A 2 -8.42 -15.41 2.73
C CYS A 2 -8.67 -14.97 4.18
N GLY A 3 -9.89 -15.13 4.71
CA GLY A 3 -10.24 -14.77 6.09
C GLY A 3 -10.41 -13.26 6.35
N ALA A 4 -10.28 -12.42 5.32
CA ALA A 4 -10.49 -10.98 5.43
C ALA A 4 -11.96 -10.65 5.78
N LYS A 5 -12.13 -9.65 6.64
CA LYS A 5 -13.41 -9.08 7.03
C LYS A 5 -13.48 -7.62 6.58
N GLU A 6 -14.70 -7.13 6.38
CA GLU A 6 -14.89 -5.70 6.12
C GLU A 6 -14.34 -4.88 7.29
N GLY A 7 -13.53 -3.88 6.98
CA GLY A 7 -12.87 -3.04 7.97
C GLY A 7 -11.49 -3.53 8.40
N ASP A 8 -11.05 -4.75 8.05
CA ASP A 8 -9.67 -5.17 8.28
C ASP A 8 -8.73 -4.26 7.48
N PHE A 9 -7.70 -3.72 8.14
CA PHE A 9 -6.74 -2.82 7.50
C PHE A 9 -5.32 -2.98 8.02
N PHE A 10 -4.36 -2.47 7.27
CA PHE A 10 -3.01 -2.20 7.75
C PHE A 10 -2.60 -0.83 7.26
N THR A 11 -1.70 -0.17 7.98
CA THR A 11 -1.08 1.08 7.50
C THR A 11 0.34 0.80 7.05
N LEU A 12 0.79 1.54 6.04
CA LEU A 12 2.18 1.51 5.57
C LEU A 12 2.80 2.89 5.81
N GLN A 13 3.84 2.94 6.63
CA GLN A 13 4.58 4.15 6.93
C GLN A 13 6.05 3.95 6.54
N GLY A 14 6.48 4.61 5.47
CA GLY A 14 7.77 4.29 4.84
C GLY A 14 7.75 2.84 4.36
N GLU A 15 8.63 2.02 4.91
CA GLU A 15 8.76 0.58 4.63
C GLU A 15 8.08 -0.32 5.69
N MET A 16 7.46 0.28 6.71
CA MET A 16 6.93 -0.44 7.87
C MET A 16 5.41 -0.63 7.78
N ILE A 17 4.97 -1.88 7.87
CA ILE A 17 3.56 -2.26 7.93
C ILE A 17 3.12 -2.35 9.39
N TYR A 18 1.99 -1.74 9.72
CA TYR A 18 1.37 -1.80 11.05
C TYR A 18 -0.03 -2.39 10.97
N LEU A 19 -0.32 -3.31 11.90
CA LEU A 19 -1.64 -3.94 12.05
C LEU A 19 -2.31 -3.45 13.34
N PRO A 20 -3.64 -3.34 13.37
CA PRO A 20 -4.39 -3.20 14.62
C PRO A 20 -4.13 -4.37 15.57
N PRO A 21 -4.22 -4.16 16.90
CA PRO A 21 -4.09 -5.24 17.87
C PRO A 21 -5.05 -6.41 17.58
N ASN A 22 -4.53 -7.63 17.64
CA ASN A 22 -5.27 -8.87 17.40
C ASN A 22 -5.86 -9.04 15.98
N GLN A 23 -5.43 -8.24 15.00
CA GLN A 23 -5.82 -8.39 13.61
C GLN A 23 -4.73 -9.12 12.81
N GLY A 24 -5.13 -10.15 12.07
CA GLY A 24 -4.31 -10.76 11.04
C GLY A 24 -4.69 -10.24 9.66
N ILE A 25 -3.74 -10.20 8.74
CA ILE A 25 -3.99 -10.06 7.30
C ILE A 25 -3.39 -11.29 6.63
N SER A 26 -4.13 -11.86 5.67
CA SER A 26 -3.63 -12.97 4.86
C SER A 26 -2.38 -12.54 4.10
N ILE A 27 -1.30 -13.31 4.21
CA ILE A 27 -0.08 -13.08 3.43
C ILE A 27 -0.34 -13.11 1.92
N TYR A 28 -1.34 -13.86 1.45
CA TYR A 28 -1.70 -13.92 0.03
C TYR A 28 -2.40 -12.64 -0.42
N SER A 29 -3.32 -12.10 0.39
CA SER A 29 -3.92 -10.78 0.14
C SER A 29 -2.87 -9.67 0.22
N LEU A 30 -1.89 -9.79 1.12
CA LEU A 30 -0.81 -8.82 1.20
C LEU A 30 0.10 -8.88 -0.03
N ALA A 31 0.39 -10.08 -0.55
CA ALA A 31 1.22 -10.28 -1.73
C ALA A 31 0.63 -9.62 -3.00
N THR A 32 -0.69 -9.46 -3.12
CA THR A 32 -1.29 -8.76 -4.28
C THR A 32 -1.12 -7.25 -4.22
N VAL A 33 -1.04 -6.66 -3.03
CA VAL A 33 -0.91 -5.21 -2.87
C VAL A 33 0.54 -4.75 -2.75
N ILE A 34 1.43 -5.55 -2.14
CA ILE A 34 2.85 -5.19 -1.91
C ILE A 34 3.53 -4.57 -3.15
N PRO A 35 3.44 -5.15 -4.35
CA PRO A 35 4.14 -4.60 -5.53
C PRO A 35 3.70 -3.19 -5.92
N LEU A 36 2.49 -2.78 -5.52
CA LEU A 36 1.90 -1.49 -5.87
C LEU A 36 2.19 -0.41 -4.82
N LEU A 37 2.42 -0.79 -3.56
CA LEU A 37 2.52 0.16 -2.45
C LEU A 37 3.62 1.23 -2.65
N PRO A 38 4.85 0.90 -3.10
CA PRO A 38 5.89 1.91 -3.28
C PRO A 38 5.53 2.96 -4.35
N ALA A 39 4.84 2.55 -5.42
CA ALA A 39 4.36 3.48 -6.44
C ALA A 39 3.19 4.31 -5.92
N LYS A 40 2.26 3.68 -5.18
CA LYS A 40 1.10 4.36 -4.57
C LYS A 40 1.48 5.38 -3.51
N GLN A 41 2.63 5.24 -2.84
CA GLN A 41 3.16 6.24 -1.90
C GLN A 41 3.70 7.51 -2.58
N ARG A 42 3.95 7.48 -3.90
CA ARG A 42 4.49 8.63 -4.64
C ARG A 42 3.37 9.50 -5.20
N VAL A 43 3.69 10.78 -5.43
CA VAL A 43 2.86 11.66 -6.24
C VAL A 43 3.00 11.21 -7.70
N THR A 44 1.90 10.78 -8.28
CA THR A 44 1.79 10.28 -9.66
C THR A 44 0.88 11.20 -10.47
N ALA A 45 0.94 11.11 -11.81
CA ALA A 45 0.14 11.97 -12.69
C ALA A 45 -1.38 11.72 -12.50
N ALA A 46 -2.19 12.78 -12.56
CA ALA A 46 -3.63 12.69 -12.26
C ALA A 46 -4.40 11.68 -13.14
N ASN A 47 -3.94 11.45 -14.37
CA ASN A 47 -4.58 10.56 -15.35
C ASN A 47 -3.92 9.17 -15.45
N ASP A 48 -2.96 8.86 -14.57
CA ASP A 48 -2.37 7.53 -14.48
C ASP A 48 -3.30 6.61 -13.68
N TRP A 49 -3.52 5.37 -14.14
CA TRP A 49 -4.28 4.36 -13.40
C TRP A 49 -3.62 4.07 -12.04
N MET A 50 -2.30 4.23 -11.93
CA MET A 50 -1.58 4.14 -10.66
C MET A 50 -2.03 5.24 -9.67
N THR A 51 -2.64 6.33 -10.14
CA THR A 51 -3.25 7.35 -9.28
C THR A 51 -4.69 7.01 -8.92
N THR A 52 -5.49 6.57 -9.89
CA THR A 52 -6.95 6.48 -9.76
C THR A 52 -7.43 5.13 -9.23
N ASP A 53 -6.79 4.02 -9.62
CA ASP A 53 -7.34 2.68 -9.44
C ASP A 53 -6.77 2.04 -8.19
N ALA A 54 -7.59 1.89 -7.14
CA ALA A 54 -7.10 1.54 -5.81
C ALA A 54 -7.70 0.25 -5.23
N LEU A 55 -8.55 -0.45 -5.97
CA LEU A 55 -9.17 -1.71 -5.55
C LEU A 55 -8.41 -2.90 -6.13
N ILE A 56 -7.86 -3.73 -5.24
CA ILE A 56 -7.04 -4.89 -5.61
C ILE A 56 -7.73 -6.16 -5.14
N ALA A 57 -8.00 -7.07 -6.07
CA ALA A 57 -8.65 -8.32 -5.78
C ALA A 57 -7.76 -9.27 -4.95
N CYS A 58 -8.42 -10.11 -4.15
CA CYS A 58 -7.77 -11.26 -3.53
C CYS A 58 -7.28 -12.23 -4.63
N PRO A 59 -6.11 -12.89 -4.46
CA PRO A 59 -5.60 -13.81 -5.47
C PRO A 59 -6.33 -15.16 -5.50
N ASP A 60 -7.12 -15.48 -4.45
CA ASP A 60 -7.98 -16.67 -4.41
C ASP A 60 -9.21 -16.44 -5.31
N PRO A 61 -9.39 -17.19 -6.41
CA PRO A 61 -10.48 -16.96 -7.37
C PRO A 61 -11.89 -17.07 -6.76
N ASN A 62 -12.04 -17.79 -5.65
CA ASN A 62 -13.32 -17.96 -4.97
C ASN A 62 -13.52 -16.96 -3.83
N CYS A 63 -12.60 -16.03 -3.64
CA CYS A 63 -12.67 -15.04 -2.58
C CYS A 63 -13.09 -13.67 -3.14
N PRO A 64 -14.29 -13.17 -2.78
CA PRO A 64 -14.80 -11.90 -3.32
C PRO A 64 -14.19 -10.65 -2.66
N SER A 65 -13.32 -10.82 -1.66
CA SER A 65 -12.72 -9.71 -0.92
C SER A 65 -11.79 -8.88 -1.81
N GLN A 66 -11.75 -7.58 -1.56
CA GLN A 66 -10.83 -6.65 -2.21
C GLN A 66 -10.18 -5.77 -1.14
N LEU A 67 -8.92 -5.41 -1.38
CA LEU A 67 -8.22 -4.41 -0.57
C LEU A 67 -8.28 -3.07 -1.29
N LYS A 68 -8.65 -2.02 -0.56
CA LYS A 68 -8.64 -0.64 -1.06
C LYS A 68 -7.43 0.10 -0.51
N ILE A 69 -6.57 0.60 -1.40
CA ILE A 69 -5.45 1.46 -1.01
C ILE A 69 -5.95 2.89 -0.86
N ILE A 70 -5.70 3.51 0.29
CA ILE A 70 -6.07 4.91 0.57
C ILE A 70 -4.79 5.65 0.96
N ARG A 71 -4.54 6.79 0.32
CA ARG A 71 -3.44 7.70 0.70
C ARG A 71 -3.90 8.54 1.89
N GLU A 72 -3.18 8.44 3.01
CA GLU A 72 -3.54 9.13 4.25
C GLU A 72 -3.11 10.61 4.27
N GLY A 73 -1.98 10.94 3.63
CA GLY A 73 -1.46 12.30 3.61
C GLY A 73 -0.18 12.45 2.79
N VAL A 74 0.30 13.68 2.68
CA VAL A 74 1.57 14.03 2.03
C VAL A 74 2.61 14.32 3.10
N ARG A 75 3.83 13.83 2.90
CA ARG A 75 4.98 14.12 3.74
C ARG A 75 6.09 14.76 2.90
N THR A 76 6.75 15.75 3.48
CA THR A 76 7.98 16.34 2.94
C THR A 76 9.19 15.55 3.43
N PHE A 77 10.16 15.35 2.55
CA PHE A 77 11.42 14.67 2.86
C PHE A 77 12.59 15.56 2.46
N SER A 78 13.67 15.49 3.22
CA SER A 78 14.98 15.95 2.77
C SER A 78 15.70 14.80 2.09
N HIS A 79 16.41 15.07 1.00
CA HIS A 79 17.13 14.04 0.24
C HIS A 79 18.09 13.23 1.13
N SER A 80 18.86 13.92 1.96
CA SER A 80 19.81 13.31 2.91
C SER A 80 19.17 12.43 3.99
N GLU A 81 17.87 12.56 4.23
CA GLU A 81 17.14 11.69 5.18
C GLU A 81 16.74 10.35 4.55
N THR A 82 16.77 10.26 3.21
CA THR A 82 16.25 9.10 2.46
C THR A 82 17.32 8.35 1.69
N THR A 83 18.50 8.94 1.51
CA THR A 83 19.63 8.31 0.83
C THR A 83 20.95 8.93 1.25
N VAL A 84 22.00 8.12 1.19
CA VAL A 84 23.40 8.57 1.39
C VAL A 84 24.02 9.14 0.13
N VAL A 85 23.39 8.95 -1.03
CA VAL A 85 23.87 9.47 -2.32
C VAL A 85 23.54 10.97 -2.38
N PRO A 86 24.47 11.88 -2.68
CA PRO A 86 24.16 13.31 -2.82
C PRO A 86 23.19 13.62 -3.96
N LEU A 87 22.47 14.75 -3.86
CA LEU A 87 21.75 15.32 -5.00
C LEU A 87 22.77 15.79 -6.04
N HIS A 88 22.55 15.42 -7.31
CA HIS A 88 23.32 15.99 -8.39
C HIS A 88 22.94 17.47 -8.58
N PRO A 89 23.92 18.33 -8.93
CA PRO A 89 23.67 19.73 -9.24
C PRO A 89 22.83 19.93 -10.50
#